data_AF-A0AAV6L7N1-F1
#
_entry.id   AF-A0AAV6L7N1-F1
#
_cell.length_a   1.000
_cell.length_b   1.000
_cell.length_c   1.000
_cell.angle_alpha   90.00
_cell.angle_beta   90.00
_cell.angle_gamma   90.00
#
_symmetry.space_group_name_H-M   'P 1'
#
loop_
_entity.id
_entity.type
_entity.pdbx_description
1 polymer ?
#
loop_
_entity_poly.entity_id
_entity_poly.type
_entity_poly.pdbx_seq_one_letter_code
_entity_poly.pdbx_strand_id
1 'polypeptide(L)'
;MFLDKNHNGTLDFEECVTFFYMIASNRLLQCDECRSLLLAAYFLCVECYNANREKTYDLCCSCYSDNNFSHAHSYFLDNYALLLQKEIKNYTSGQAGGSIRSETGKIVDLADNLLNYVSSIGS
;
A
#
# COMPACT_ATOMS: atom_id res chain seq x y z
N MET A 1 10.75 -11.59 10.26
CA MET A 1 9.49 -11.12 9.63
C MET A 1 9.42 -9.62 9.82
N PHE A 2 9.19 -8.78 8.80
CA PHE A 2 9.28 -7.31 8.91
C PHE A 2 8.40 -6.71 10.02
N LEU A 3 7.31 -7.40 10.35
CA LEU A 3 6.39 -6.99 11.39
C LEU A 3 6.84 -7.34 12.81
N ASP A 4 7.63 -8.39 12.97
CA ASP A 4 8.19 -8.84 14.25
C ASP A 4 9.55 -8.14 14.44
N LYS A 5 9.51 -6.95 15.04
CA LYS A 5 10.65 -6.05 15.20
C LYS A 5 11.63 -6.56 16.25
N ASN A 6 11.10 -7.16 17.31
CA ASN A 6 11.92 -7.67 18.41
C ASN A 6 12.44 -9.10 18.15
N HIS A 7 12.00 -9.72 17.06
CA HIS A 7 12.40 -11.06 16.59
C HIS A 7 12.14 -12.16 17.62
N ASN A 8 11.10 -12.00 18.45
CA ASN A 8 10.75 -12.99 19.47
C ASN A 8 9.84 -14.11 18.91
N GLY A 9 9.45 -14.04 17.63
CA GLY A 9 8.61 -15.04 16.97
C GLY A 9 7.12 -14.92 17.27
N THR A 10 6.70 -13.88 17.99
CA THR A 10 5.30 -13.53 18.28
C THR A 10 5.06 -12.06 17.94
N LEU A 11 3.80 -11.68 17.76
CA LEU A 11 3.44 -10.27 17.58
C LEU A 11 3.01 -9.70 18.93
N ASP A 12 3.69 -8.65 19.38
CA ASP A 12 3.21 -7.86 20.50
C ASP A 12 1.97 -7.02 20.11
N PHE A 13 1.39 -6.29 21.07
CA PHE A 13 0.16 -5.54 20.84
C PHE A 13 0.29 -4.52 19.70
N GLU A 14 1.39 -3.77 19.63
CA GLU A 14 1.62 -2.74 18.61
C GLU A 14 1.88 -3.36 17.24
N GLU A 15 2.58 -4.49 17.21
CA GLU A 15 2.79 -5.28 16.00
C GLU A 15 1.46 -5.89 15.50
N CYS A 16 0.58 -6.33 16.40
CA CYS A 16 -0.77 -6.80 16.07
C CYS A 16 -1.67 -5.68 15.52
N VAL A 17 -1.65 -4.50 16.11
CA VAL A 17 -2.40 -3.33 15.59
C VAL A 17 -1.89 -2.96 14.20
N THR A 18 -0.57 -2.99 14.00
CA THR A 18 0.05 -2.76 12.68
C THR A 18 -0.41 -3.81 11.67
N PHE A 19 -0.43 -5.09 12.06
CA PHE A 19 -0.91 -6.18 11.21
C PHE A 19 -2.38 -6.01 10.84
N PHE A 20 -3.22 -5.69 11.83
CA PHE A 20 -4.64 -5.45 11.65
C PHE A 20 -4.88 -4.30 10.68
N TYR A 21 -4.14 -3.20 10.83
CA TYR A 21 -4.22 -2.07 9.91
C TYR A 21 -3.85 -2.49 8.48
N MET A 22 -2.80 -3.30 8.28
CA MET A 22 -2.43 -3.81 6.96
C MET A 22 -3.54 -4.66 6.33
N ILE A 23 -4.18 -5.55 7.11
CA ILE A 23 -5.30 -6.36 6.62
C ILE A 23 -6.51 -5.48 6.30
N ALA A 24 -6.94 -4.65 7.26
CA ALA A 24 -8.15 -3.85 7.16
C ALA A 24 -8.09 -2.82 6.02
N SER A 25 -6.90 -2.31 5.72
CA SER A 25 -6.67 -1.38 4.60
C SER A 25 -6.35 -2.07 3.27
N ASN A 26 -6.44 -3.40 3.21
CA ASN A 26 -6.11 -4.21 2.04
C ASN A 26 -4.69 -3.95 1.50
N ARG A 27 -3.73 -3.74 2.40
CA ARG A 27 -2.31 -3.44 2.09
C ARG A 27 -1.41 -4.67 2.11
N LEU A 28 -1.97 -5.86 2.26
CA LEU A 28 -1.23 -7.12 2.10
C LEU A 28 -1.08 -7.46 0.61
N LEU A 29 -0.25 -6.68 -0.07
CA LEU A 29 0.11 -6.93 -1.46
C LEU A 29 1.21 -8.01 -1.53
N GLN A 30 1.17 -8.81 -2.60
CA GLN A 30 2.15 -9.85 -2.87
C GLN A 30 2.79 -9.59 -4.23
N CYS A 31 4.08 -9.89 -4.34
CA CYS A 31 4.77 -9.93 -5.62
C CYS A 31 4.06 -10.95 -6.52
N ASP A 32 3.66 -10.54 -7.71
CA ASP A 32 2.98 -11.42 -8.66
C ASP A 32 3.87 -12.55 -9.15
N GLU A 33 5.20 -12.37 -9.08
CA GLU A 33 6.16 -13.40 -9.50
C GLU A 33 6.54 -14.35 -8.34
N CYS A 34 7.19 -13.84 -7.28
CA CYS A 34 7.73 -14.70 -6.23
C CYS A 34 6.82 -14.85 -5.00
N ARG A 35 5.63 -14.23 -5.01
CA ARG A 35 4.62 -14.26 -3.93
C ARG A 35 5.07 -13.68 -2.59
N SER A 36 6.25 -13.05 -2.52
CA SER A 36 6.72 -12.35 -1.32
C SER A 36 5.81 -11.17 -0.97
N LEU A 37 5.60 -10.89 0.31
CA LEU A 37 4.85 -9.72 0.76
C LEU A 37 5.55 -8.40 0.35
N LEU A 38 4.78 -7.45 -0.15
CA LEU A 38 5.22 -6.11 -0.55
C LEU A 38 4.87 -5.13 0.58
N LEU A 39 5.80 -4.95 1.52
CA LEU A 39 5.57 -4.17 2.74
C LEU A 39 6.14 -2.74 2.69
N ALA A 40 6.99 -2.44 1.71
CA ALA A 40 7.70 -1.18 1.56
C ALA A 40 7.56 -0.65 0.13
N ALA A 41 8.63 -0.10 -0.45
CA ALA A 41 8.66 0.23 -1.86
C ALA A 41 8.50 -1.04 -2.71
N TYR A 42 7.62 -0.97 -3.69
CA TYR A 42 7.40 -2.02 -4.69
C TYR A 42 7.15 -1.38 -6.05
N PHE A 43 7.39 -2.12 -7.11
CA PHE A 43 7.18 -1.67 -8.48
C PHE A 43 5.84 -2.18 -8.97
N LEU A 44 5.09 -1.35 -9.68
CA LEU A 44 3.80 -1.72 -10.24
C LEU A 44 3.74 -1.34 -11.72
N CYS A 45 3.11 -2.20 -12.51
CA CYS A 45 2.89 -1.93 -13.92
C CYS A 45 1.88 -0.79 -14.07
N VAL A 46 2.32 0.32 -14.67
CA VAL A 46 1.48 1.52 -14.83
C VAL A 46 0.34 1.27 -15.83
N GLU A 47 0.58 0.42 -16.81
CA GLU A 47 -0.42 0.04 -17.81
C GLU A 47 -1.55 -0.78 -17.18
N CYS A 48 -1.22 -1.81 -16.40
CA CYS A 48 -2.19 -2.56 -15.60
C CYS A 48 -2.95 -1.66 -14.63
N TYR A 49 -2.25 -0.77 -13.92
CA TYR A 49 -2.87 0.19 -13.01
C TYR A 49 -3.91 1.09 -13.69
N ASN A 50 -3.60 1.58 -14.89
CA ASN A 50 -4.52 2.45 -15.63
C ASN A 50 -5.69 1.67 -16.24
N ALA A 51 -5.50 0.39 -16.59
CA ALA A 51 -6.56 -0.47 -17.10
C ALA A 51 -7.53 -0.93 -16.00
N ASN A 52 -7.00 -1.36 -14.85
CA ASN A 52 -7.78 -1.74 -13.68
C ASN A 52 -6.99 -1.48 -12.39
N ARG A 53 -7.44 -0.50 -11.60
CA ARG A 53 -6.78 -0.10 -10.35
C ARG A 53 -6.81 -1.18 -9.25
N GLU A 54 -7.75 -2.11 -9.33
CA GLU A 54 -7.89 -3.20 -8.34
C GLU A 54 -7.03 -4.41 -8.71
N LYS A 55 -6.55 -4.48 -9.96
CA LYS A 55 -5.76 -5.59 -10.47
C LYS A 55 -4.54 -5.08 -11.23
N THR A 56 -3.53 -4.73 -10.46
CA THR A 56 -2.19 -4.37 -10.94
C THR A 56 -1.32 -5.60 -11.17
N TYR A 57 -0.14 -5.38 -11.72
CA TYR A 57 0.94 -6.37 -11.73
C TYR A 57 2.11 -5.78 -10.94
N ASP A 58 2.32 -6.28 -9.73
CA ASP A 58 3.20 -5.72 -8.71
C ASP A 58 4.40 -6.64 -8.44
N LEU A 59 5.58 -6.05 -8.36
CA LEU A 59 6.85 -6.73 -8.20
C LEU A 59 7.59 -6.23 -6.97
N CYS A 60 8.23 -7.15 -6.25
CA CYS A 60 9.22 -6.77 -5.25
C CYS A 60 10.48 -6.22 -5.94
N CYS A 61 11.30 -5.49 -5.17
CA CYS A 61 12.53 -4.90 -5.69
C CYS A 61 13.45 -5.92 -6.38
N SER A 62 13.56 -7.14 -5.83
CA SER A 62 14.42 -8.19 -6.39
C SER A 62 13.90 -8.72 -7.74
N CYS A 63 12.61 -9.06 -7.85
CA CYS A 63 12.05 -9.51 -9.13
C CYS A 63 12.17 -8.42 -10.21
N TYR A 64 11.96 -7.16 -9.85
CA TYR A 64 12.15 -6.04 -10.77
C TYR A 64 13.62 -5.84 -11.14
N SER A 65 14.55 -5.78 -10.17
CA SER A 65 15.97 -5.52 -10.43
C SER A 65 16.63 -6.60 -11.26
N ASP A 66 16.24 -7.85 -11.03
CA ASP A 66 16.82 -9.01 -11.70
C ASP A 66 16.15 -9.27 -13.06
N ASN A 67 15.14 -8.46 -13.42
CA ASN A 67 14.27 -8.64 -14.57
C ASN A 67 13.71 -10.07 -14.65
N ASN A 68 13.42 -10.64 -13.48
CA ASN A 68 12.97 -12.01 -13.31
C ASN A 68 11.46 -11.98 -13.08
N PHE A 69 10.71 -11.72 -14.14
CA PHE A 69 9.25 -11.76 -14.16
C PHE A 69 8.73 -11.97 -15.58
N SER A 70 7.58 -12.65 -15.70
CA SER A 70 6.94 -12.89 -17.00
C SER A 70 5.74 -11.98 -17.22
N HIS A 71 6.00 -10.75 -17.67
CA HIS A 71 4.95 -9.75 -17.95
C HIS A 71 5.17 -9.03 -19.29
N ALA A 72 4.07 -8.71 -19.98
CA ALA A 72 4.12 -8.16 -21.34
C ALA A 72 4.49 -6.67 -21.38
N HIS A 73 4.16 -5.92 -20.33
CA HIS A 73 4.44 -4.49 -20.24
C HIS A 73 5.81 -4.25 -19.61
N SER A 74 6.50 -3.18 -20.02
CA SER A 74 7.83 -2.80 -19.52
C SER A 74 7.83 -1.51 -18.69
N TYR A 75 6.71 -0.77 -18.67
CA TYR A 75 6.64 0.48 -17.92
C TYR A 75 6.14 0.27 -16.49
N PHE A 76 7.11 0.30 -15.57
CA PHE A 76 6.89 0.20 -14.14
C PHE A 76 7.28 1.50 -13.44
N LEU A 77 6.59 1.81 -12.35
CA LEU A 77 6.96 2.84 -11.39
C LEU A 77 6.92 2.24 -10.00
N ASP A 78 7.74 2.77 -9.09
CA ASP A 78 7.53 2.48 -7.68
C ASP A 78 6.22 3.14 -7.20
N ASN A 79 5.66 2.56 -6.13
CA ASN A 79 4.39 2.99 -5.56
C ASN A 79 4.36 4.46 -5.09
N TYR A 80 5.51 5.03 -4.68
CA TYR A 80 5.59 6.45 -4.30
C TYR A 80 5.66 7.36 -5.54
N ALA A 81 6.45 7.00 -6.55
CA ALA A 81 6.52 7.75 -7.80
C ALA A 81 5.16 7.79 -8.51
N LEU A 82 4.41 6.68 -8.51
CA LEU A 82 3.05 6.67 -9.05
C LEU A 82 2.14 7.61 -8.27
N LEU A 83 2.17 7.59 -6.94
CA LEU A 83 1.36 8.47 -6.08
C LEU A 83 1.65 9.94 -6.40
N LEU A 84 2.92 10.34 -6.40
CA LEU A 84 3.36 11.69 -6.73
C LEU A 84 2.92 12.10 -8.14
N GLN A 85 3.03 11.21 -9.13
CA GLN A 85 2.58 11.49 -10.49
C GLN A 85 1.07 11.75 -10.54
N LYS A 86 0.27 11.04 -9.74
CA LYS A 86 -1.18 11.25 -9.65
C LYS A 86 -1.52 12.52 -8.90
N GLU A 87 -0.80 12.86 -7.84
CA GLU A 87 -0.96 14.13 -7.12
C GLU A 87 -0.68 15.34 -8.03
N ILE A 88 0.43 15.30 -8.79
CA ILE A 88 0.76 16.35 -9.77
C ILE A 88 -0.33 16.44 -10.84
N LYS A 89 -0.76 15.30 -11.40
CA LYS A 89 -1.85 15.28 -12.38
C LYS A 89 -3.13 15.88 -11.81
N ASN A 90 -3.53 15.50 -10.60
CA ASN A 90 -4.71 16.04 -9.91
C ASN A 90 -4.57 17.54 -9.64
N TYR A 91 -3.39 18.04 -9.29
CA TYR A 91 -3.16 19.48 -9.15
C TYR A 91 -3.31 20.22 -10.48
N THR A 92 -2.73 19.68 -11.55
CA THR A 92 -2.82 20.28 -12.89
C THR A 92 -4.22 20.19 -13.52
N SER A 93 -5.01 19.18 -13.15
CA SER A 93 -6.41 19.02 -13.60
C SER A 93 -7.42 19.70 -12.68
N GLY A 94 -7.09 19.88 -11.39
CA GLY A 94 -7.91 20.54 -10.36
C GLY A 94 -7.96 22.06 -10.45
N GLN A 95 -7.14 22.70 -11.31
CA GLN A 95 -7.45 24.06 -11.78
C GLN A 95 -8.71 24.12 -12.65
N ALA A 96 -9.33 22.98 -12.96
CA ALA A 96 -10.67 22.87 -13.53
C ALA A 96 -11.61 22.02 -12.64
N GLY A 97 -11.82 22.43 -11.38
CA GLY A 97 -13.08 22.15 -10.65
C GLY A 97 -13.02 21.17 -9.46
N GLY A 98 -13.27 21.71 -8.26
CA GLY A 98 -14.22 21.16 -7.28
C GLY A 98 -13.88 19.91 -6.44
N SER A 99 -13.53 20.16 -5.16
CA SER A 99 -13.66 19.33 -3.93
C SER A 99 -14.22 17.90 -4.01
N ILE A 100 -13.39 16.90 -3.66
CA ILE A 100 -13.83 15.54 -3.28
C ILE A 100 -13.13 15.16 -1.96
N ARG A 101 -13.90 14.92 -0.88
CA ARG A 101 -13.40 14.26 0.33
C ARG A 101 -13.05 12.81 -0.02
N SER A 102 -11.75 12.49 -0.03
CA SER A 102 -11.25 11.19 -0.48
C SER A 102 -11.55 10.08 0.51
N GLU A 103 -11.66 8.87 -0.02
CA GLU A 103 -11.81 7.58 0.69
C GLU A 103 -10.74 7.35 1.76
N THR A 104 -9.59 8.00 1.60
CA THR A 104 -8.50 8.07 2.59
C THR A 104 -9.00 8.58 3.94
N GLY A 105 -9.90 9.57 3.97
CA GLY A 105 -10.43 10.16 5.20
C GLY A 105 -11.17 9.14 6.08
N LYS A 106 -11.90 8.21 5.47
CA LYS A 106 -12.64 7.17 6.20
C LYS A 106 -11.71 6.18 6.92
N ILE A 107 -10.53 5.90 6.35
CA ILE A 107 -9.55 4.98 6.94
C ILE A 107 -8.86 5.65 8.14
N VAL A 108 -8.55 6.95 8.04
CA VAL A 108 -7.98 7.71 9.18
C VAL A 108 -8.98 7.75 10.33
N ASP A 109 -10.25 8.03 10.04
CA ASP A 109 -11.32 8.04 11.04
C ASP A 109 -11.47 6.67 11.74
N LEU A 110 -11.34 5.55 11.01
CA LEU A 110 -11.41 4.21 11.59
C LEU A 110 -10.21 3.92 12.50
N ALA A 111 -9.01 4.34 12.11
CA ALA A 111 -7.80 4.16 12.90
C ALA A 111 -7.84 4.97 14.20
N ASP A 112 -8.30 6.22 14.13
CA ASP A 112 -8.45 7.08 15.30
C ASP A 112 -9.51 6.55 16.28
N ASN A 113 -10.62 6.01 15.76
CA ASN A 113 -11.65 5.38 16.58
C ASN A 113 -11.14 4.10 17.28
N LEU A 114 -10.28 3.33 16.63
CA LEU A 114 -9.67 2.14 17.23
C LEU A 114 -8.66 2.53 18.32
N LEU A 115 -7.83 3.55 18.09
CA LEU A 115 -6.89 4.06 19.09
C LEU A 115 -7.62 4.60 20.34
N ASN A 116 -8.72 5.32 20.13
CA ASN A 116 -9.56 5.83 21.22
C ASN A 116 -10.24 4.70 21.99
N TYR A 117 -10.71 3.67 21.30
CA TYR A 117 -11.30 2.49 21.94
C TYR A 117 -10.25 1.77 22.80
N VAL A 118 -9.07 1.46 22.27
CA VAL A 118 -7.97 0.81 23.00
C VAL A 118 -7.55 1.62 24.24
N SER A 119 -7.54 2.95 24.13
CA SER A 119 -7.23 3.82 25.26
C SER A 119 -8.32 3.78 26.36
N SER A 120 -9.56 3.46 26.01
CA SER A 120 -10.70 3.39 26.95
C SER A 120 -10.81 2.08 27.74
N ILE A 121 -10.19 0.99 27.24
CA ILE A 121 -10.19 -0.34 27.89
C ILE A 121 -8.98 -0.57 28.80
N GLY A 122 -8.03 0.36 28.83
CA GLY A 122 -6.80 0.31 29.64
C GLY A 122 -6.89 1.00 31.01
N SER A 123 -8.09 1.20 31.58
CA SER A 123 -8.30 1.76 32.94
C SER A 123 -8.79 0.71 33.93
#